data_AF-A0A9P6NCD0-F1
#
_entry.id   AF-A0A9P6NCD0-F1
#
_cell.length_a   1.000
_cell.length_b   1.000
_cell.length_c   1.000
_cell.angle_alpha   90.00
_cell.angle_beta   90.00
_cell.angle_gamma   90.00
#
_symmetry.space_group_name_H-M   'P 1'
#
loop_
_entity.id
_entity.type
_entity.pdbx_description
1 polymer ?
#
loop_
_entity_poly.entity_id
_entity_poly.type
_entity_poly.pdbx_seq_one_letter_code
_entity_poly.pdbx_strand_id
1 'polypeptide(L)'
;MKSLTLLCLLSFAVLSAGSLAGRNLLLRRDEVPQDSTGEMSTDPTQEVFVQTVKTYSQTVKSIEVSCNQGNTQEVYASISVLETSMKRVQEVTLGSDFDANAANTYKTSVVQLISTYSIIVSVLSSYTEVEEGCHNSLQSITRYTQTVVNVYANFGICMAEEVKNAGSFNEQAFVQLGLQLNLRGQASSTTTQEVTNPKPSDGSGAEGE
;
A
#
# COMPACT_ATOMS: atom_id res chain seq x y z
N MET A 1 6.28 -65.80 -22.65
CA MET A 1 4.85 -65.67 -22.29
C MET A 1 4.49 -64.18 -22.28
N LYS A 2 3.46 -63.81 -23.05
CA LYS A 2 2.45 -62.72 -22.87
C LYS A 2 2.91 -61.42 -22.16
N SER A 3 2.96 -60.20 -22.74
CA SER A 3 2.00 -59.39 -23.53
C SER A 3 1.45 -58.20 -22.71
N LEU A 4 1.48 -57.02 -23.36
CA LEU A 4 0.63 -55.80 -23.22
C LEU A 4 0.66 -54.97 -21.91
N THR A 5 1.08 -53.70 -21.89
CA THR A 5 0.50 -52.44 -22.45
C THR A 5 -0.41 -51.74 -21.44
N LEU A 6 -0.09 -50.49 -21.05
CA LEU A 6 -1.08 -49.41 -21.08
C LEU A 6 -0.45 -48.00 -21.10
N LEU A 7 -0.76 -47.32 -22.19
CA LEU A 7 -0.60 -45.91 -22.50
C LEU A 7 -1.74 -45.15 -21.79
N CYS A 8 -1.48 -44.01 -21.13
CA CYS A 8 -2.54 -43.05 -20.83
C CYS A 8 -2.13 -41.66 -21.31
N LEU A 9 -3.00 -41.14 -22.17
CA LEU A 9 -2.86 -40.02 -23.09
C LEU A 9 -2.91 -38.67 -22.37
N LEU A 10 -2.03 -37.76 -22.81
CA LEU A 10 -2.17 -36.32 -22.65
C LEU A 10 -3.37 -35.84 -23.47
N SER A 11 -4.39 -35.33 -22.79
CA SER A 11 -5.51 -34.62 -23.41
C SER A 11 -5.44 -33.14 -23.03
N PHE A 12 -4.68 -32.36 -23.80
CA PHE A 12 -4.88 -30.92 -23.88
C PHE A 12 -5.91 -30.66 -24.99
N ALA A 13 -7.13 -30.34 -24.61
CA ALA A 13 -8.12 -29.73 -25.48
C ALA A 13 -8.27 -28.26 -25.08
N VAL A 14 -7.57 -27.40 -25.81
CA VAL A 14 -7.82 -25.96 -25.90
C VAL A 14 -8.81 -25.77 -27.04
N LEU A 15 -10.01 -25.23 -26.76
CA LEU A 15 -10.76 -24.29 -27.61
C LEU A 15 -12.16 -24.04 -27.03
N SER A 16 -12.45 -22.81 -26.64
CA SER A 16 -13.79 -22.23 -26.83
C SER A 16 -13.66 -20.75 -27.17
N ALA A 17 -13.57 -20.50 -28.47
CA ALA A 17 -14.00 -19.25 -29.07
C ALA A 17 -15.50 -19.36 -29.42
N GLY A 18 -16.24 -18.27 -29.21
CA GLY A 18 -17.63 -18.09 -29.63
C GLY A 18 -18.41 -17.33 -28.56
N SER A 19 -19.20 -16.29 -28.84
CA SER A 19 -19.57 -15.66 -30.09
C SER A 19 -20.15 -14.28 -29.74
N LEU A 20 -19.80 -13.29 -30.55
CA LEU A 20 -20.56 -12.05 -30.70
C LEU A 20 -21.96 -12.42 -31.20
N ALA A 21 -23.01 -12.00 -30.50
CA ALA A 21 -24.37 -11.96 -31.04
C ALA A 21 -25.05 -10.72 -30.47
N GLY A 22 -25.17 -9.71 -31.33
CA GLY A 22 -25.88 -8.48 -31.02
C GLY A 22 -27.34 -8.75 -30.69
N ARG A 23 -27.83 -8.02 -29.69
CA ARG A 23 -29.24 -7.66 -29.57
C ARG A 23 -29.32 -6.17 -29.30
N ASN A 24 -29.55 -5.42 -30.38
CA ASN A 24 -30.31 -4.18 -30.32
C ASN A 24 -31.71 -4.54 -29.79
N LEU A 25 -31.95 -4.28 -28.52
CA LEU A 25 -33.28 -4.13 -27.97
C LEU A 25 -33.42 -2.67 -27.53
N LEU A 26 -33.98 -1.88 -28.44
CA LEU A 26 -34.62 -0.61 -28.16
C LEU A 26 -35.73 -0.85 -27.13
N LEU A 27 -35.41 -0.72 -25.85
CA LEU A 27 -36.41 -0.49 -24.81
C LEU A 27 -36.48 1.00 -24.58
N ARG A 28 -37.50 1.59 -25.21
CA ARG A 28 -38.10 2.88 -24.88
C ARG A 28 -38.35 2.90 -23.37
N ARG A 29 -37.50 3.59 -22.62
CA ARG A 29 -37.69 3.82 -21.18
C ARG A 29 -38.40 5.16 -21.05
N ASP A 30 -39.65 5.09 -20.64
CA ASP A 30 -40.46 6.23 -20.24
C ASP A 30 -39.70 7.11 -19.24
N GLU A 31 -39.90 8.41 -19.36
CA GLU A 31 -39.39 9.45 -18.48
C GLU A 31 -39.83 9.17 -17.04
N VAL A 32 -38.93 8.61 -16.24
CA VAL A 32 -39.05 8.58 -14.78
C VAL A 32 -38.52 9.93 -14.28
N PRO A 33 -39.24 10.63 -13.38
CA PRO A 33 -38.77 11.88 -12.81
C PRO A 33 -37.36 11.71 -12.24
N GLN A 34 -36.48 12.62 -12.64
CA GLN A 34 -35.10 12.72 -12.21
C GLN A 34 -35.07 13.03 -10.71
N ASP A 35 -35.24 11.98 -9.90
CA ASP A 35 -34.96 12.04 -8.47
C ASP A 35 -33.47 12.31 -8.33
N SER A 36 -33.17 13.50 -7.86
CA SER A 36 -31.83 14.07 -7.79
C SER A 36 -31.13 13.47 -6.58
N THR A 37 -30.87 12.17 -6.60
CA THR A 37 -29.93 11.56 -5.69
C THR A 37 -28.55 11.96 -6.19
N GLY A 38 -28.06 13.10 -5.69
CA GLY A 38 -26.72 13.58 -5.99
C GLY A 38 -25.74 12.44 -5.75
N GLU A 39 -25.16 11.92 -6.83
CA GLU A 39 -23.94 11.11 -6.75
C GLU A 39 -22.92 11.98 -6.04
N MET A 40 -22.72 11.71 -4.76
CA MET A 40 -21.62 12.25 -3.99
C MET A 40 -20.36 11.69 -4.66
N SER A 41 -19.82 12.45 -5.62
CA SER A 41 -18.54 12.17 -6.27
C SER A 41 -17.53 12.00 -5.17
N THR A 42 -17.21 10.74 -4.87
CA THR A 42 -16.30 10.40 -3.78
C THR A 42 -14.91 10.73 -4.29
N ASP A 43 -14.15 11.51 -3.52
CA ASP A 43 -12.77 11.83 -3.88
C ASP A 43 -12.01 10.51 -4.18
N PRO A 44 -11.41 10.33 -5.37
CA PRO A 44 -10.69 9.11 -5.72
C PRO A 44 -9.60 8.76 -4.70
N THR A 45 -9.02 9.76 -4.02
CA THR A 45 -8.08 9.55 -2.92
C THR A 45 -8.77 8.89 -1.72
N GLN A 46 -9.95 9.41 -1.33
CA GLN A 46 -10.77 8.85 -0.26
C GLN A 46 -11.11 7.38 -0.54
N GLU A 47 -11.52 7.07 -1.77
CA GLU A 47 -11.86 5.70 -2.16
C GLU A 47 -10.66 4.76 -1.97
N VAL A 48 -9.46 5.17 -2.39
CA VAL A 48 -8.24 4.37 -2.22
C VAL A 48 -7.97 4.07 -0.75
N PHE A 49 -8.01 5.08 0.14
CA PHE A 49 -7.79 4.85 1.58
C PHE A 49 -8.85 3.95 2.20
N VAL A 50 -10.14 4.20 1.93
CA VAL A 50 -11.24 3.43 2.49
C VAL A 50 -11.22 1.97 2.03
N GLN A 51 -11.03 1.74 0.73
CA GLN A 51 -10.96 0.37 0.19
C GLN A 51 -9.74 -0.36 0.73
N THR A 52 -8.58 0.31 0.80
CA THR A 52 -7.35 -0.32 1.31
C THR A 52 -7.50 -0.71 2.77
N VAL A 53 -8.07 0.15 3.62
CA VAL A 53 -8.34 -0.18 5.04
C VAL A 53 -9.25 -1.41 5.15
N LYS A 54 -10.31 -1.47 4.34
CA LYS A 54 -11.23 -2.61 4.30
C LYS A 54 -10.51 -3.90 3.87
N THR A 55 -9.73 -3.83 2.80
CA THR A 55 -8.91 -4.96 2.31
C THR A 55 -7.98 -5.46 3.40
N TYR A 56 -7.18 -4.58 4.01
CA TYR A 56 -6.25 -4.95 5.09
C TYR A 56 -6.96 -5.65 6.24
N SER A 57 -8.09 -5.09 6.69
CA SER A 57 -8.87 -5.66 7.81
C SER A 57 -9.43 -7.05 7.49
N GLN A 58 -9.85 -7.29 6.24
CA GLN A 58 -10.35 -8.60 5.79
C GLN A 58 -9.22 -9.62 5.65
N THR A 59 -8.06 -9.18 5.15
CA THR A 59 -6.94 -10.07 4.88
C THR A 59 -6.29 -10.62 6.15
N VAL A 60 -6.25 -9.87 7.26
CA VAL A 60 -5.74 -10.40 8.56
C VAL A 60 -6.36 -11.75 8.89
N LYS A 61 -7.71 -11.80 8.88
CA LYS A 61 -8.46 -13.02 9.22
C LYS A 61 -8.18 -14.14 8.22
N SER A 62 -8.06 -13.82 6.93
CA SER A 62 -7.74 -14.82 5.90
C SER A 62 -6.36 -15.43 6.13
N ILE A 63 -5.35 -14.60 6.41
CA ILE A 63 -3.97 -15.04 6.66
C ILE A 63 -3.90 -15.89 7.94
N GLU A 64 -4.50 -15.44 9.04
CA GLU A 64 -4.53 -16.19 10.31
C GLU A 64 -5.14 -17.58 10.12
N VAL A 65 -6.31 -17.67 9.49
CA VAL A 65 -6.99 -18.95 9.25
C VAL A 65 -6.17 -19.83 8.30
N SER A 66 -5.64 -19.25 7.22
CA SER A 66 -4.91 -20.01 6.20
C SER A 66 -3.57 -20.54 6.72
N CYS A 67 -2.85 -19.78 7.55
CA CYS A 67 -1.64 -20.26 8.21
C CYS A 67 -1.93 -21.46 9.12
N ASN A 68 -3.00 -21.39 9.91
CA ASN A 68 -3.42 -22.50 10.78
C ASN A 68 -3.86 -23.75 10.01
N GLN A 69 -4.32 -23.60 8.77
CA GLN A 69 -4.75 -24.69 7.90
C GLN A 69 -3.63 -25.20 6.97
N GLY A 70 -2.45 -24.57 6.97
CA GLY A 70 -1.38 -24.86 6.01
C GLY A 70 -1.72 -24.49 4.56
N ASN A 71 -2.71 -23.62 4.33
CA ASN A 71 -3.12 -23.17 3.00
C ASN A 71 -2.24 -22.01 2.52
N THR A 72 -1.01 -22.32 2.12
CA THR A 72 -0.02 -21.33 1.69
C THR A 72 -0.44 -20.55 0.45
N GLN A 73 -1.20 -21.17 -0.46
CA GLN A 73 -1.69 -20.50 -1.67
C GLN A 73 -2.61 -19.31 -1.33
N GLU A 74 -3.52 -19.47 -0.37
CA GLU A 74 -4.41 -18.39 0.07
C GLU A 74 -3.63 -17.28 0.79
N VAL A 75 -2.60 -17.63 1.57
CA VAL A 75 -1.71 -16.65 2.20
C VAL A 75 -0.98 -15.82 1.12
N TYR A 76 -0.45 -16.46 0.07
CA TYR A 76 0.29 -15.75 -0.98
C TYR A 76 -0.61 -14.85 -1.80
N ALA A 77 -1.81 -15.33 -2.16
CA ALA A 77 -2.82 -14.52 -2.84
C ALA A 77 -3.22 -13.32 -1.99
N SER A 78 -3.46 -13.54 -0.70
CA SER A 78 -3.77 -12.49 0.29
C SER A 78 -2.68 -11.43 0.38
N ILE A 79 -1.41 -11.83 0.48
CA ILE A 79 -0.27 -10.90 0.54
C ILE A 79 -0.11 -10.10 -0.77
N SER A 80 -0.33 -10.73 -1.93
CA SER A 80 -0.26 -10.03 -3.23
C SER A 80 -1.35 -8.96 -3.38
N VAL A 81 -2.55 -9.22 -2.85
CA VAL A 81 -3.63 -8.22 -2.77
C VAL A 81 -3.23 -7.05 -1.87
N LEU A 82 -2.61 -7.31 -0.72
CA LEU A 82 -2.12 -6.24 0.18
C LEU A 82 -1.02 -5.40 -0.43
N GLU A 83 -0.10 -6.03 -1.17
CA GLU A 83 0.95 -5.35 -1.93
C GLU A 83 0.36 -4.37 -2.93
N THR A 84 -0.61 -4.84 -3.73
CA THR A 84 -1.28 -4.01 -4.73
C THR A 84 -2.01 -2.83 -4.07
N SER A 85 -2.74 -3.08 -2.98
CA SER A 85 -3.48 -2.02 -2.28
C SER A 85 -2.54 -0.99 -1.63
N MET A 86 -1.45 -1.41 -1.00
CA MET A 86 -0.49 -0.47 -0.40
C MET A 86 0.25 0.35 -1.44
N LYS A 87 0.56 -0.26 -2.59
CA LYS A 87 1.12 0.45 -3.73
C LYS A 87 0.20 1.57 -4.20
N ARG A 88 -1.11 1.32 -4.29
CA ARG A 88 -2.09 2.37 -4.65
C ARG A 88 -2.12 3.51 -3.63
N VAL A 89 -2.07 3.19 -2.34
CA VAL A 89 -1.97 4.21 -1.28
C VAL A 89 -0.69 5.04 -1.45
N GLN A 90 0.44 4.40 -1.73
CA GLN A 90 1.69 5.11 -2.02
C GLN A 90 1.54 6.02 -3.25
N GLU A 91 0.97 5.52 -4.35
CA GLU A 91 0.80 6.27 -5.60
C GLU A 91 -0.06 7.53 -5.38
N VAL A 92 -1.18 7.44 -4.65
CA VAL A 92 -1.99 8.64 -4.34
C VAL A 92 -1.28 9.58 -3.37
N THR A 93 -0.51 9.04 -2.42
CA THR A 93 0.26 9.84 -1.45
C THR A 93 1.41 10.62 -2.11
N LEU A 94 1.94 10.10 -3.22
CA LEU A 94 2.98 10.77 -4.04
C LEU A 94 2.38 11.70 -5.12
N GLY A 95 1.06 11.72 -5.28
CA GLY A 95 0.38 12.56 -6.26
C GLY A 95 0.61 14.05 -5.99
N SER A 96 0.64 14.86 -7.05
CA SER A 96 0.83 16.32 -6.94
C SER A 96 -0.23 17.01 -6.10
N ASP A 97 -1.41 16.41 -6.01
CA ASP A 97 -2.58 16.99 -5.35
C ASP A 97 -2.67 16.54 -3.88
N PHE A 98 -1.75 15.68 -3.42
CA PHE A 98 -1.69 15.24 -2.03
C PHE A 98 -0.91 16.25 -1.19
N ASP A 99 -1.65 17.04 -0.41
CA ASP A 99 -1.11 18.11 0.42
C ASP A 99 -1.20 17.79 1.94
N ALA A 100 -0.81 18.76 2.77
CA ALA A 100 -0.88 18.62 4.22
C ALA A 100 -2.31 18.44 4.74
N ASN A 101 -3.34 18.95 4.04
CA ASN A 101 -4.75 18.78 4.44
C ASN A 101 -5.21 17.35 4.14
N ALA A 102 -4.88 16.81 2.97
CA ALA A 102 -5.13 15.42 2.62
C ALA A 102 -4.40 14.48 3.60
N ALA A 103 -3.13 14.77 3.90
CA ALA A 103 -2.36 14.00 4.88
C ALA A 103 -3.06 13.96 6.25
N ASN A 104 -3.49 15.11 6.78
CA ASN A 104 -4.24 15.17 8.04
C ASN A 104 -5.58 14.43 7.96
N THR A 105 -6.32 14.57 6.86
CA THR A 105 -7.60 13.89 6.63
C THR A 105 -7.45 12.37 6.68
N TYR A 106 -6.43 11.82 6.01
CA TYR A 106 -6.24 10.37 5.88
C TYR A 106 -5.29 9.75 6.92
N LYS A 107 -4.80 10.55 7.88
CA LYS A 107 -3.88 10.13 8.93
C LYS A 107 -4.35 8.87 9.66
N THR A 108 -5.60 8.85 10.12
CA THR A 108 -6.17 7.71 10.84
C THR A 108 -6.19 6.44 9.97
N SER A 109 -6.48 6.58 8.67
CA SER A 109 -6.44 5.46 7.73
C SER A 109 -5.01 4.90 7.59
N VAL A 110 -4.00 5.75 7.44
CA VAL A 110 -2.59 5.31 7.37
C VAL A 110 -2.16 4.61 8.65
N VAL A 111 -2.52 5.15 9.83
CA VAL A 111 -2.23 4.53 11.12
C VAL A 111 -2.86 3.13 11.22
N GLN A 112 -4.11 3.00 10.77
CA GLN A 112 -4.81 1.71 10.73
C GLN A 112 -4.14 0.73 9.77
N LEU A 113 -3.71 1.18 8.59
CA LEU A 113 -3.00 0.36 7.61
C LEU A 113 -1.68 -0.18 8.19
N ILE A 114 -0.86 0.70 8.77
CA ILE A 114 0.42 0.33 9.41
C ILE A 114 0.19 -0.66 10.56
N SER A 115 -0.79 -0.38 11.42
CA SER A 115 -1.14 -1.24 12.55
C SER A 115 -1.60 -2.62 12.08
N THR A 116 -2.44 -2.66 11.05
CA THR A 116 -2.96 -3.92 10.49
C THR A 116 -1.86 -4.72 9.80
N TYR A 117 -0.97 -4.03 9.08
CA TYR A 117 0.21 -4.67 8.48
C TYR A 117 1.12 -5.29 9.54
N SER A 118 1.34 -4.59 10.66
CA SER A 118 2.13 -5.09 11.78
C SER A 118 1.54 -6.37 12.40
N ILE A 119 0.22 -6.49 12.46
CA ILE A 119 -0.45 -7.73 12.89
C ILE A 119 -0.14 -8.86 11.92
N ILE A 120 -0.24 -8.62 10.61
CA ILE A 120 0.07 -9.62 9.58
C ILE A 120 1.52 -10.10 9.68
N VAL A 121 2.46 -9.16 9.83
CA VAL A 121 3.89 -9.45 10.05
C VAL A 121 4.10 -10.28 11.31
N SER A 122 3.37 -9.98 12.40
CA SER A 122 3.42 -10.75 13.65
C SER A 122 2.89 -12.18 13.51
N VAL A 123 1.84 -12.36 12.70
CA VAL A 123 1.32 -13.70 12.39
C VAL A 123 2.39 -14.47 11.61
N LEU A 124 2.88 -13.91 10.50
CA LEU A 124 3.83 -14.59 9.63
C LEU A 124 5.19 -14.86 10.27
N SER A 125 5.63 -14.04 11.23
CA SER A 125 6.85 -14.31 12.00
C SER A 125 6.76 -15.61 12.83
N SER A 126 5.56 -16.13 13.06
CA SER A 126 5.32 -17.41 13.73
C SER A 126 5.23 -18.60 12.75
N TYR A 127 5.21 -18.36 11.43
CA TYR A 127 5.09 -19.38 10.37
C TYR A 127 6.15 -19.14 9.28
N THR A 128 7.43 -19.26 9.63
CA THR A 128 8.56 -18.89 8.76
C THR A 128 8.56 -19.61 7.40
N GLU A 129 8.17 -20.88 7.33
CA GLU A 129 8.08 -21.62 6.06
C GLU A 129 7.04 -21.03 5.09
N VAL A 130 5.95 -20.48 5.61
CA VAL A 130 4.93 -19.80 4.82
C VAL A 130 5.43 -18.42 4.42
N GLU A 131 6.06 -17.72 5.35
CA GLU A 131 6.62 -16.38 5.13
C GLU A 131 7.64 -16.36 4.00
N GLU A 132 8.56 -17.33 3.93
CA GLU A 132 9.59 -17.40 2.88
C GLU A 132 8.99 -17.35 1.46
N GLY A 133 7.82 -17.95 1.25
CA GLY A 133 7.13 -17.96 -0.04
C GLY A 133 6.51 -16.60 -0.44
N CYS A 134 6.32 -15.68 0.49
CA CYS A 134 5.77 -14.35 0.24
C CYS A 134 6.67 -13.19 0.70
N HIS A 135 7.89 -13.49 1.16
CA HIS A 135 8.85 -12.52 1.72
C HIS A 135 9.10 -11.31 0.81
N ASN A 136 9.26 -11.51 -0.50
CA ASN A 136 9.48 -10.42 -1.45
C ASN A 136 8.32 -9.42 -1.48
N SER A 137 7.08 -9.90 -1.40
CA SER A 137 5.90 -9.04 -1.33
C SER A 137 5.82 -8.30 0.01
N LEU A 138 6.22 -8.93 1.12
CA LEU A 138 6.34 -8.24 2.42
C LEU A 138 7.39 -7.12 2.36
N GLN A 139 8.53 -7.35 1.73
CA GLN A 139 9.52 -6.29 1.51
C GLN A 139 8.94 -5.15 0.68
N SER A 140 8.20 -5.44 -0.40
CA SER A 140 7.53 -4.42 -1.21
C SER A 140 6.53 -3.60 -0.39
N ILE A 141 5.63 -4.27 0.35
CA ILE A 141 4.66 -3.60 1.23
C ILE A 141 5.38 -2.70 2.24
N THR A 142 6.46 -3.20 2.85
CA THR A 142 7.28 -2.43 3.80
C THR A 142 7.87 -1.18 3.14
N ARG A 143 8.41 -1.28 1.92
CA ARG A 143 8.95 -0.12 1.17
C ARG A 143 7.87 0.89 0.81
N TYR A 144 6.69 0.44 0.37
CA TYR A 144 5.55 1.32 0.08
C TYR A 144 5.09 2.05 1.34
N THR A 145 4.97 1.31 2.45
CA THR A 145 4.65 1.85 3.77
C THR A 145 5.68 2.88 4.24
N GLN A 146 6.97 2.59 4.10
CA GLN A 146 8.03 3.54 4.45
C GLN A 146 7.93 4.84 3.63
N THR A 147 7.59 4.73 2.34
CA THR A 147 7.43 5.90 1.47
C THR A 147 6.27 6.78 1.97
N VAL A 148 5.13 6.17 2.30
CA VAL A 148 3.97 6.88 2.87
C VAL A 148 4.36 7.57 4.18
N VAL A 149 5.04 6.86 5.09
CA VAL A 149 5.53 7.45 6.35
C VAL A 149 6.43 8.66 6.10
N ASN A 150 7.34 8.58 5.12
CA ASN A 150 8.24 9.69 4.79
C ASN A 150 7.48 10.91 4.25
N VAL A 151 6.45 10.72 3.42
CA VAL A 151 5.61 11.83 2.94
C VAL A 151 4.88 12.50 4.11
N TYR A 152 4.30 11.73 5.01
CA TYR A 152 3.65 12.27 6.21
C TYR A 152 4.62 13.04 7.10
N ALA A 153 5.86 12.55 7.24
CA ALA A 153 6.92 13.26 7.97
C ALA A 153 7.28 14.61 7.32
N ASN A 154 7.27 14.71 5.97
CA ASN A 154 7.49 15.98 5.27
C ASN A 154 6.40 17.02 5.58
N PHE A 155 5.19 16.60 5.95
CA PHE A 155 4.11 17.47 6.43
C PHE A 155 4.13 17.69 7.95
N GLY A 156 5.19 17.23 8.64
CA GLY A 156 5.34 17.35 10.10
C GLY A 156 4.48 16.37 10.90
N ILE A 157 3.91 15.34 10.26
CA ILE A 157 3.06 14.36 10.93
C ILE A 157 3.91 13.15 11.34
N CYS A 158 4.10 12.97 12.65
CA CYS A 158 4.89 11.86 13.20
C CYS A 158 4.05 10.58 13.31
N MET A 159 4.20 9.64 12.36
CA MET A 159 3.47 8.36 12.39
C MET A 159 3.85 7.49 13.59
N ALA A 160 5.07 7.61 14.13
CA ALA A 160 5.51 6.80 15.28
C ALA A 160 4.65 6.98 16.52
N GLU A 161 4.25 8.22 16.84
CA GLU A 161 3.40 8.50 18.00
C GLU A 161 1.98 7.97 17.78
N GLU A 162 1.42 8.23 16.60
CA GLU A 162 0.06 7.82 16.24
C GLU A 162 -0.10 6.29 16.24
N VAL A 163 0.86 5.57 15.66
CA VAL A 163 0.86 4.09 15.62
C VAL A 163 1.12 3.51 17.01
N LYS A 164 1.99 4.12 17.82
CA LYS A 164 2.20 3.69 19.21
C LYS A 164 0.92 3.81 20.03
N ASN A 165 0.17 4.91 19.84
CA ASN A 165 -1.11 5.12 20.52
C ASN A 165 -2.17 4.11 20.09
N ALA A 166 -2.10 3.58 18.87
CA ALA A 166 -2.95 2.48 18.39
C ALA A 166 -2.55 1.10 18.95
N GLY A 167 -1.37 0.97 19.58
CA GLY A 167 -1.00 -0.19 20.41
C GLY A 167 -0.70 -1.50 19.67
N SER A 168 -0.55 -1.50 18.34
CA SER A 168 -0.48 -2.74 17.53
C SER A 168 0.86 -2.95 16.81
N PHE A 169 1.87 -2.11 17.07
CA PHE A 169 3.17 -2.22 16.39
C PHE A 169 4.10 -3.21 17.11
N ASN A 170 4.56 -4.22 16.37
CA ASN A 170 5.44 -5.27 16.87
C ASN A 170 6.80 -5.21 16.16
N GLU A 171 7.69 -4.36 16.66
CA GLU A 171 9.03 -4.17 16.09
C GLU A 171 9.85 -5.47 16.02
N GLN A 172 9.67 -6.37 16.99
CA GLN A 172 10.40 -7.64 17.04
C GLN A 172 10.07 -8.55 15.86
N ALA A 173 8.81 -8.61 15.44
CA ALA A 173 8.40 -9.40 14.28
C ALA A 173 9.00 -8.86 12.97
N PHE A 174 9.06 -7.53 12.82
CA PHE A 174 9.74 -6.91 11.67
C PHE A 174 11.22 -7.28 11.64
N VAL A 175 11.92 -7.17 12.77
CA VAL A 175 13.34 -7.54 12.87
C VAL A 175 13.56 -9.04 12.58
N GLN A 176 12.72 -9.92 13.12
CA GLN A 176 12.81 -11.36 12.89
C GLN A 176 12.67 -11.70 11.41
N LEU A 177 11.77 -11.02 10.70
CA LEU A 177 11.58 -11.19 9.26
C LEU A 177 12.52 -10.33 8.42
N GLY A 178 13.48 -9.59 9.00
CA GLY A 178 14.39 -8.73 8.24
C GLY A 178 13.71 -7.58 7.49
N LEU A 179 12.53 -7.16 7.93
CA LEU A 179 11.77 -6.04 7.36
C LEU A 179 12.15 -4.74 8.09
N GLN A 180 12.40 -3.67 7.34
CA GLN A 180 12.81 -2.37 7.90
C GLN A 180 11.73 -1.32 7.73
N LEU A 181 11.09 -0.94 8.84
CA LEU A 181 10.11 0.15 8.89
C LEU A 181 10.46 1.15 10.00
N ASN A 182 10.81 2.37 9.61
CA ASN A 182 11.06 3.48 10.51
C ASN A 182 9.88 4.46 10.50
N LEU A 183 9.05 4.37 11.55
CA LEU A 183 7.83 5.17 11.71
C LEU A 183 8.08 6.66 11.98
N ARG A 184 9.32 7.07 12.26
CA ARG A 184 9.66 8.49 12.43
C ARG A 184 9.90 9.19 11.09
N GLY A 185 9.96 8.43 10.00
CA GLY A 185 10.36 8.91 8.68
C GLY A 185 11.87 9.16 8.59
N GLN A 186 12.35 9.33 7.35
CA GLN A 186 13.64 9.99 7.12
C GLN A 186 13.36 11.48 7.12
N ALA A 187 13.86 12.21 8.13
CA ALA A 187 13.84 13.66 8.09
C ALA A 187 14.64 14.10 6.86
N SER A 188 13.95 14.64 5.85
CA SER A 188 14.60 15.40 4.79
C SER A 188 15.37 16.50 5.49
N SER A 189 16.69 16.36 5.54
CA SER A 189 17.57 17.44 5.96
C SER A 189 17.42 18.51 4.89
N THR A 190 16.49 19.45 5.11
CA THR A 190 16.41 20.69 4.34
C THR A 190 17.77 21.35 4.55
N THR A 191 18.68 21.12 3.61
CA THR A 191 19.89 21.89 3.49
C THR A 191 19.42 23.27 3.11
N THR A 192 19.18 24.11 4.12
CA THR A 192 19.15 25.54 3.95
C THR A 192 20.47 25.88 3.28
N GLN A 193 20.43 26.10 1.96
CA GLN A 193 21.47 26.87 1.31
C GLN A 193 21.43 28.24 1.98
N GLU A 194 22.32 28.40 2.95
CA GLU A 194 22.72 29.69 3.46
C GLU A 194 23.17 30.51 2.24
N VAL A 195 22.32 31.43 1.81
CA VAL A 195 22.71 32.47 0.86
C VAL A 195 23.72 33.33 1.60
N THR A 196 25.00 32.97 1.53
CA THR A 196 26.09 33.82 1.98
C THR A 196 26.17 34.98 1.00
N ASN A 197 25.43 36.04 1.32
CA ASN A 197 25.48 37.30 0.59
C ASN A 197 26.88 37.92 0.84
N PRO A 198 27.73 38.12 -0.19
CA PRO A 198 29.03 38.73 0.03
C PRO A 198 28.84 40.23 0.33
N LYS A 199 29.26 40.62 1.53
CA LYS A 199 29.39 42.01 1.98
C LYS A 199 30.28 42.80 0.99
N PRO A 200 29.90 44.02 0.58
CA PRO A 200 30.81 44.90 -0.16
C PRO A 200 31.94 45.37 0.78
N SER A 201 33.17 45.16 0.32
CA SER A 201 34.39 45.68 0.94
C SER A 201 34.55 47.14 0.51
N ASP A 202 34.15 48.08 1.36
CA ASP A 202 34.51 49.48 1.20
C ASP A 202 36.02 49.64 1.41
N GLY A 203 36.70 50.01 0.32
CA GLY A 203 38.10 50.34 0.30
C GLY A 203 38.37 51.62 1.06
N SER A 204 39.22 51.51 2.07
CA SER A 204 39.88 52.61 2.76
C SER A 204 40.79 53.36 1.78
N GLY A 205 40.44 54.61 1.46
CA GLY A 205 41.29 55.55 0.75
C GLY A 205 42.09 56.37 1.76
N ALA A 206 43.42 56.23 1.71
CA ALA A 206 44.38 56.86 2.58
C ALA A 206 44.50 58.37 2.36
N GLU A 207 44.61 59.11 3.46
CA GLU A 207 45.23 60.43 3.53
C GLU A 207 46.76 60.27 3.47
N GLY A 208 47.44 61.10 2.66
CA GLY A 208 48.89 61.14 2.61
C GLY A 208 49.43 61.99 1.47
N GLU A 209 49.87 63.21 1.85
CA GLU A 209 50.60 64.26 1.09
C GLU A 209 49.81 65.24 0.21
#